data_AF-A0A959QE53-F1
#
_entry.id   AF-A0A959QE53-F1
#
_cell.length_a   1.000
_cell.length_b   1.000
_cell.length_c   1.000
_cell.angle_alpha   90.00
_cell.angle_beta   90.00
_cell.angle_gamma   90.00
#
_symmetry.space_group_name_H-M   'P 1'
#
loop_
_entity.id
_entity.type
_entity.pdbx_description
1 polymer ?
#
loop_
_entity_poly.entity_id
_entity_poly.type
_entity_poly.pdbx_seq_one_letter_code
_entity_poly.pdbx_strand_id
1 'polypeptide(L)'
;LKAYISDLGDLHNYYGYEEFNAEGYDVQYEKLYSTPFDDLSVLKKKGISGLLEKGYTTFILKSMPSADIASDLPFRIIAATTKYISPKVITGSNPVLTFWKNGTVESILVNGKISTLKEINESLK
;
A
#
# COMPACT_ATOMS: atom_id res chain seq x y z
N LEU A 1 -1.81 9.50 -11.51
CA LEU A 1 -3.02 8.74 -11.88
C LEU A 1 -3.57 8.03 -10.64
N LYS A 2 -4.90 8.00 -10.46
CA LYS A 2 -5.55 7.32 -9.34
C LYS A 2 -6.06 5.96 -9.84
N ALA A 3 -5.41 4.88 -9.45
CA ALA A 3 -5.85 3.53 -9.82
C ALA A 3 -7.15 3.15 -9.09
N TYR A 4 -7.88 2.19 -9.64
CA TYR A 4 -9.07 1.63 -9.01
C TYR A 4 -9.23 0.15 -9.35
N ILE A 5 -9.95 -0.59 -8.51
CA ILE A 5 -10.31 -1.99 -8.74
C ILE A 5 -11.41 -2.01 -9.81
N SER A 6 -11.11 -2.55 -10.99
CA SER A 6 -12.08 -2.64 -12.08
C SER A 6 -13.09 -3.76 -11.89
N ASP A 7 -12.64 -4.93 -11.41
CA ASP A 7 -13.47 -6.13 -11.24
C ASP A 7 -12.96 -7.01 -10.10
N LEU A 8 -13.82 -7.89 -9.58
CA LEU A 8 -13.54 -8.85 -8.49
C LEU A 8 -14.33 -10.14 -8.71
N GLY A 9 -13.63 -11.27 -8.79
CA GLY A 9 -14.26 -12.57 -8.93
C GLY A 9 -13.39 -13.53 -9.72
N ASP A 10 -14.03 -14.40 -10.48
CA ASP A 10 -13.34 -15.27 -11.42
C ASP A 10 -12.97 -14.49 -12.68
N LEU A 11 -11.67 -14.26 -12.86
CA LEU A 11 -11.11 -13.47 -13.95
C LEU A 11 -10.27 -14.32 -14.91
N HIS A 12 -10.43 -15.65 -14.95
CA HIS A 12 -9.56 -16.54 -15.76
C HIS A 12 -9.55 -16.27 -17.28
N ASN A 13 -10.58 -15.59 -17.81
CA ASN A 13 -10.64 -15.20 -19.23
C ASN A 13 -10.23 -13.74 -19.48
N TYR A 14 -9.83 -13.02 -18.44
CA TYR A 14 -9.38 -11.63 -18.52
C TYR A 14 -7.86 -11.59 -18.41
N TYR A 15 -7.22 -10.79 -19.28
CA TYR A 15 -5.78 -10.64 -19.31
C TYR A 15 -5.38 -9.23 -18.89
N GLY A 16 -4.45 -9.13 -17.95
CA GLY A 16 -3.83 -7.87 -17.54
C GLY A 16 -2.63 -7.51 -18.42
N TYR A 17 -2.23 -6.23 -18.43
CA TYR A 17 -0.92 -5.84 -18.97
C TYR A 17 0.23 -6.42 -18.15
N GLU A 18 0.01 -6.50 -16.83
CA GLU A 18 0.88 -7.16 -15.86
C GLU A 18 0.02 -8.12 -15.04
N GLU A 19 0.56 -9.29 -14.75
CA GLU A 19 -0.08 -10.31 -13.93
C GLU A 19 0.83 -10.68 -12.77
N PHE A 20 0.22 -10.82 -11.58
CA PHE A 20 0.92 -11.24 -10.39
C PHE A 20 0.33 -12.57 -9.91
N ASN A 21 1.15 -13.62 -9.92
CA ASN A 21 0.74 -14.91 -9.39
C ASN A 21 0.74 -14.86 -7.85
N ALA A 22 -0.46 -14.72 -7.27
CA ALA A 22 -0.68 -14.70 -5.83
C ALA A 22 -0.95 -16.10 -5.23
N GLU A 23 -0.64 -17.19 -5.94
CA GLU A 23 -0.82 -18.55 -5.42
C GLU A 23 0.03 -18.78 -4.15
N GLY A 24 -0.62 -19.31 -3.11
CA GLY A 24 0.00 -19.58 -1.82
C GLY A 24 0.25 -18.35 -0.95
N TYR A 25 -0.19 -17.16 -1.38
CA TYR A 25 -0.19 -15.97 -0.53
C TYR A 25 -1.48 -15.85 0.26
N ASP A 26 -1.37 -15.34 1.48
CA ASP A 26 -2.49 -14.73 2.19
C ASP A 26 -2.58 -13.25 1.82
N VAL A 27 -3.69 -12.85 1.21
CA VAL A 27 -3.89 -11.47 0.72
C VAL A 27 -4.70 -10.71 1.76
N GLN A 28 -4.07 -9.68 2.34
CA GLN A 28 -4.69 -8.88 3.40
C GLN A 28 -4.88 -7.42 2.97
N TYR A 29 -5.91 -6.79 3.51
CA TYR A 29 -6.19 -5.37 3.32
C TYR A 29 -5.16 -4.48 4.02
N GLU A 30 -5.10 -3.21 3.59
CA GLU A 30 -4.24 -2.22 4.24
C GLU A 30 -4.48 -2.13 5.74
N LYS A 31 -3.39 -1.93 6.48
CA LYS A 31 -3.41 -1.71 7.92
C LYS A 31 -2.93 -0.29 8.23
N LEU A 32 -3.74 0.43 9.00
CA LEU A 32 -3.42 1.78 9.46
C LEU A 32 -2.43 1.75 10.63
N TYR A 33 -1.34 2.51 10.52
CA TYR A 33 -0.53 2.92 11.66
C TYR A 33 -1.11 4.22 12.24
N SER A 34 -1.83 4.11 13.36
CA SER A 34 -2.69 5.18 13.88
C SER A 34 -1.97 6.35 14.54
N THR A 35 -0.68 6.21 14.86
CA THR A 35 0.11 7.33 15.43
C THR A 35 0.54 8.28 14.31
N PRO A 36 0.15 9.58 14.35
CA PRO A 36 0.53 10.54 13.33
C PRO A 36 2.02 10.88 13.34
N PHE A 37 2.57 11.15 12.17
CA PHE A 37 3.89 11.73 11.97
C PHE A 37 3.76 13.20 11.55
N ASP A 38 4.76 14.01 11.84
CA ASP A 38 4.72 15.43 11.46
C ASP A 38 4.78 15.60 9.94
N ASP A 39 5.65 14.83 9.27
CA ASP A 39 5.79 14.83 7.82
C ASP A 39 6.38 13.50 7.30
N LEU A 40 6.52 13.40 5.98
CA LEU A 40 7.11 12.24 5.30
C LEU A 40 8.58 12.00 5.70
N SER A 41 9.35 13.05 5.99
CA SER A 41 10.77 12.93 6.37
C SER A 41 10.91 12.28 7.75
N VAL A 42 10.06 12.66 8.70
CA VAL A 42 10.00 12.04 10.04
C VAL A 42 9.58 10.58 9.94
N LEU A 43 8.58 10.28 9.09
CA LEU A 43 8.16 8.90 8.81
C LEU A 43 9.31 8.06 8.26
N LYS A 44 10.04 8.55 7.24
CA LYS A 44 11.21 7.86 6.67
C LYS A 44 12.28 7.58 7.74
N LYS A 45 12.60 8.57 8.59
CA LYS A 45 13.60 8.43 9.66
C LYS A 45 13.22 7.40 10.74
N LYS A 46 11.94 7.21 11.02
CA LYS A 46 11.46 6.25 12.03
C LYS A 46 11.48 4.79 11.57
N GLY A 47 11.80 4.52 10.30
CA GLY A 47 11.97 3.18 9.76
C GLY A 47 10.67 2.59 9.19
N ILE A 48 10.28 3.07 8.00
CA ILE A 48 9.09 2.59 7.26
C ILE A 48 9.16 1.08 6.99
N SER A 49 10.34 0.57 6.64
CA SER A 49 10.58 -0.83 6.30
C SER A 49 10.01 -1.80 7.34
N GLY A 50 10.37 -1.63 8.61
CA GLY A 50 9.89 -2.51 9.69
C GLY A 50 8.39 -2.34 10.01
N LEU A 51 7.75 -1.26 9.55
CA LEU A 51 6.29 -1.09 9.64
C LEU A 51 5.60 -1.83 8.49
N LEU A 52 6.14 -1.74 7.27
CA LEU A 52 5.63 -2.46 6.10
C LEU A 52 5.73 -3.97 6.27
N GLU A 53 6.83 -4.48 6.83
CA GLU A 53 7.01 -5.91 7.18
C GLU A 53 5.91 -6.44 8.12
N LYS A 54 5.36 -5.56 8.98
CA LYS A 54 4.26 -5.86 9.91
C LYS A 54 2.87 -5.62 9.31
N GLY A 55 2.80 -5.34 8.00
CA GLY A 55 1.58 -5.08 7.25
C GLY A 55 1.08 -3.63 7.29
N TYR A 56 1.76 -2.71 7.97
CA TYR A 56 1.31 -1.31 8.01
C TYR A 56 1.63 -0.61 6.71
N THR A 57 0.61 -0.36 5.88
CA THR A 57 0.73 0.26 4.57
C THR A 57 0.12 1.65 4.51
N THR A 58 -0.47 2.13 5.60
CA THR A 58 -1.19 3.40 5.63
C THR A 58 -0.77 4.23 6.84
N PHE A 59 -0.32 5.46 6.59
CA PHE A 59 0.26 6.34 7.61
C PHE A 59 -0.43 7.70 7.64
N ILE A 60 -0.55 8.28 8.84
CA ILE A 60 -1.14 9.60 9.04
C ILE A 60 -0.04 10.65 9.09
N LEU A 61 -0.14 11.69 8.25
CA LEU A 61 0.77 12.83 8.25
C LEU A 61 0.05 14.11 8.65
N LYS A 62 0.71 15.00 9.41
CA LYS A 62 0.22 16.35 9.68
C LYS A 62 0.49 17.28 8.49
N SER A 63 1.67 17.18 7.90
CA SER A 63 2.07 17.90 6.69
C SER A 63 2.20 16.93 5.51
N MET A 64 1.40 17.16 4.47
CA MET A 64 1.38 16.32 3.27
C MET A 64 2.46 16.77 2.28
N PRO A 65 3.17 15.83 1.61
CA PRO A 65 4.04 16.17 0.50
C PRO A 65 3.22 16.60 -0.73
N SER A 66 3.89 17.03 -1.81
CA SER A 66 3.22 17.29 -3.09
C SER A 66 2.53 16.03 -3.62
N ALA A 67 1.51 16.23 -4.48
CA ALA A 67 0.75 15.12 -5.06
C ALA A 67 1.63 14.15 -5.85
N ASP A 68 2.64 14.65 -6.58
CA ASP A 68 3.56 13.84 -7.37
C ASP A 68 4.43 12.94 -6.47
N ILE A 69 4.94 13.49 -5.36
CA ILE A 69 5.67 12.70 -4.37
C ILE A 69 4.74 11.65 -3.76
N ALA A 70 3.51 12.04 -3.40
CA ALA A 70 2.55 11.15 -2.76
C ALA A 70 2.13 9.97 -3.67
N SER A 71 2.02 10.18 -4.98
CA SER A 71 1.60 9.14 -5.91
C SER A 71 2.64 8.05 -6.15
N ASP A 72 3.91 8.37 -5.89
CA ASP A 72 5.04 7.45 -6.11
C ASP A 72 5.43 6.67 -4.84
N LEU A 73 4.76 6.94 -3.72
CA LEU A 73 5.05 6.23 -2.47
C LEU A 73 4.56 4.76 -2.55
N PRO A 74 5.37 3.81 -2.06
CA PRO A 74 4.98 2.40 -1.98
C PRO A 74 4.04 2.10 -0.79
N PHE A 75 3.36 3.13 -0.29
CA PHE A 75 2.41 3.08 0.82
C PHE A 75 1.46 4.27 0.73
N ARG A 76 0.31 4.16 1.39
CA ARG A 76 -0.68 5.23 1.44
C ARG A 76 -0.36 6.21 2.56
N ILE A 77 -0.56 7.49 2.29
CA ILE A 77 -0.57 8.55 3.30
C ILE A 77 -1.93 9.22 3.34
N ILE A 78 -2.39 9.55 4.53
CA ILE A 78 -3.63 10.31 4.77
C ILE A 78 -3.34 11.51 5.67
N ALA A 79 -4.05 12.62 5.46
CA ALA A 79 -3.89 13.79 6.30
C ALA A 79 -4.51 13.53 7.69
N ALA A 80 -3.94 14.12 8.74
CA ALA A 80 -4.46 14.01 10.11
C ALA A 80 -5.91 14.50 10.27
N THR A 81 -6.39 15.37 9.37
CA THR A 81 -7.77 15.86 9.33
C THR A 81 -8.72 14.91 8.58
N THR A 82 -8.19 13.91 7.87
CA THR A 82 -8.98 12.95 7.11
C THR A 82 -9.45 11.82 8.02
N LYS A 83 -10.76 11.55 8.03
CA LYS A 83 -11.31 10.37 8.69
C LYS A 83 -10.85 9.12 7.94
N TYR A 84 -10.09 8.26 8.61
CA TYR A 84 -9.80 6.93 8.10
C TYR A 84 -11.09 6.09 8.07
N ILE A 85 -11.37 5.51 6.91
CA ILE A 85 -12.44 4.55 6.73
C ILE A 85 -11.75 3.21 6.46
N SER A 86 -12.17 2.19 7.21
CA SER A 86 -11.63 0.84 7.02
C SER A 86 -11.77 0.42 5.55
N PRO A 87 -10.73 -0.20 4.97
CA PRO A 87 -10.66 -0.46 3.55
C PRO A 87 -11.70 -1.51 3.19
N LYS A 88 -12.27 -1.39 2.00
CA LYS A 88 -13.05 -2.46 1.40
C LYS A 88 -12.48 -2.72 0.02
N VAL A 89 -12.25 -4.00 -0.28
CA VAL A 89 -11.98 -4.43 -1.66
C VAL A 89 -13.32 -4.58 -2.36
N ILE A 90 -13.71 -3.49 -3.01
CA ILE A 90 -14.88 -3.39 -3.86
C ILE A 90 -14.48 -2.73 -5.16
N THR A 91 -15.22 -3.00 -6.22
CA THR A 91 -15.03 -2.31 -7.50
C THR A 91 -15.14 -0.79 -7.31
N GLY A 92 -14.33 -0.04 -8.07
CA GLY A 92 -14.20 1.41 -7.97
C GLY A 92 -13.35 1.94 -6.80
N SER A 93 -12.99 1.10 -5.82
CA SER A 93 -12.10 1.53 -4.72
C SER A 93 -10.62 1.60 -5.15
N ASN A 94 -9.80 2.43 -4.50
CA ASN A 94 -8.36 2.48 -4.75
C ASN A 94 -7.67 1.34 -3.98
N PRO A 95 -6.96 0.42 -4.67
CA PRO A 95 -6.42 -0.78 -4.04
C PRO A 95 -5.20 -0.47 -3.18
N VAL A 96 -5.22 -1.02 -1.96
CA VAL A 96 -4.02 -1.21 -1.14
C VAL A 96 -4.09 -2.61 -0.54
N LEU A 97 -3.22 -3.50 -0.98
CA LEU A 97 -3.17 -4.91 -0.59
C LEU A 97 -1.76 -5.33 -0.19
N THR A 98 -1.69 -6.27 0.73
CA THR A 98 -0.44 -6.90 1.19
C THR A 98 -0.49 -8.39 0.89
N PHE A 99 0.62 -8.93 0.40
CA PHE A 99 0.76 -10.33 0.04
C PHE A 99 1.70 -11.00 1.04
N TRP A 100 1.15 -11.89 1.86
CA TRP A 100 1.85 -12.53 2.96
C TRP A 100 2.21 -13.96 2.62
N LYS A 101 3.43 -14.35 3.02
CA LYS A 101 3.90 -15.73 2.93
C LYS A 101 4.72 -16.03 4.17
N ASN A 102 4.49 -17.19 4.79
CA ASN A 102 5.20 -17.63 5.99
C ASN A 102 5.21 -16.60 7.15
N GLY A 103 4.14 -15.79 7.27
CA GLY A 103 4.00 -14.80 8.34
C GLY A 103 4.70 -13.45 8.09
N THR A 104 5.29 -13.25 6.92
CA THR A 104 5.92 -11.98 6.51
C THR A 104 5.27 -11.42 5.25
N VAL A 105 5.19 -10.09 5.14
CA VAL A 105 4.83 -9.42 3.88
C VAL A 105 5.97 -9.62 2.89
N GLU A 106 5.69 -10.11 1.69
CA GLU A 106 6.70 -10.20 0.61
C GLU A 106 6.51 -9.08 -0.42
N SER A 107 5.25 -8.75 -0.72
CA SER A 107 4.88 -7.75 -1.74
C SER A 107 3.70 -6.89 -1.29
N ILE A 108 3.63 -5.68 -1.86
CA ILE A 108 2.60 -4.69 -1.57
C ILE A 108 2.07 -4.12 -2.88
N LEU A 109 0.75 -4.09 -3.05
CA LEU A 109 0.07 -3.36 -4.13
C LEU A 109 -0.45 -2.04 -3.57
N VAL A 110 0.01 -0.91 -4.09
CA VAL A 110 -0.49 0.44 -3.75
C VAL A 110 -0.73 1.20 -5.03
N ASN A 111 -1.92 1.78 -5.17
CA ASN A 111 -2.29 2.62 -6.32
C ASN A 111 -2.02 1.95 -7.69
N GLY A 112 -2.28 0.65 -7.79
CA GLY A 112 -2.14 -0.11 -9.05
C GLY A 112 -0.71 -0.56 -9.38
N LYS A 113 0.28 -0.24 -8.54
CA LYS A 113 1.66 -0.73 -8.68
C LYS A 113 1.95 -1.76 -7.60
N ILE A 114 2.45 -2.92 -8.01
CA ILE A 114 2.97 -3.93 -7.09
C ILE A 114 4.48 -3.77 -6.93
N SER A 115 4.98 -3.93 -5.71
CA SER A 115 6.42 -3.90 -5.43
C SER A 115 6.75 -4.85 -4.29
N THR A 116 7.88 -5.55 -4.42
CA THR A 116 8.42 -6.40 -3.37
C THR A 116 8.96 -5.54 -2.22
N LEU A 117 9.00 -6.07 -1.01
CA LEU A 117 9.63 -5.37 0.12
C LEU A 117 11.09 -5.02 -0.16
N LYS A 118 11.80 -5.86 -0.93
CA LYS A 118 13.18 -5.58 -1.33
C LYS A 118 13.28 -4.31 -2.18
N GLU A 119 12.49 -4.21 -3.25
CA GLU A 119 12.45 -3.03 -4.12
C GLU A 119 12.05 -1.78 -3.34
N ILE A 120 11.07 -1.91 -2.44
CA ILE A 120 10.63 -0.80 -1.58
C ILE A 120 11.78 -0.34 -0.68
N ASN A 121 12.44 -1.26 0.01
CA ASN A 121 13.56 -0.95 0.89
C ASN A 121 14.74 -0.31 0.13
N GLU A 122 14.95 -0.67 -1.14
CA GLU A 122 15.94 -0.01 -2.00
C GLU A 122 15.52 1.41 -2.39
N SER A 123 14.23 1.64 -2.67
CA SER A 123 13.69 2.97 -3.02
C SER A 123 13.59 3.96 -1.85
N LEU A 124 13.60 3.45 -0.61
CA LEU A 124 13.45 4.24 0.61
C LEU A 124 14.78 4.66 1.23
N LYS A 125 15.92 4.15 0.73
CA LYS A 125 17.28 4.60 1.08
C LYS A 125 17.55 5.98 0.50
#